data_AF-A0A943B494-F1
#
_entry.id   AF-A0A943B494-F1
#
_cell.length_a   1.000
_cell.length_b   1.000
_cell.length_c   1.000
_cell.angle_alpha   90.00
_cell.angle_beta   90.00
_cell.angle_gamma   90.00
#
_symmetry.space_group_name_H-M   'P 1'
#
loop_
_entity.id
_entity.type
_entity.pdbx_description
1 polymer ?
#
loop_
_entity_poly.entity_id
_entity_poly.type
_entity_poly.pdbx_seq_one_letter_code
_entity_poly.pdbx_strand_id
1 'polypeptide(L)'
;VLLKIKEERLTFSVTLSKWTLYSYITKGVFLGVTNKNLPRKGKKKNKGYRKVRAAHLPQGDSIEDRPEEIAERAMPGDWEMDTVVSCKKDAARLLVLTERMFRQEIIIKMPDGTTQSVVRSLDRLERKLGSRMFRRIFRTITVDNGSEFADCEGMERSCLTKRARTHIYYCHPYSAFERGSNENANSLIRRWLPKGTKLSDVSQAEIKQIQIWMNNYPRMVLGGRCANTALAEWMAAEGVLLPLVHI
;
A
#
# COMPACT_ATOMS: atom_id res chain seq x y z
N VAL A 1 -7.31 -14.32 16.07
CA VAL A 1 -7.59 -14.90 17.40
C VAL A 1 -8.65 -14.09 18.14
N LEU A 2 -8.36 -12.92 18.71
CA LEU A 2 -9.36 -12.17 19.50
C LEU A 2 -10.63 -11.79 18.73
N LEU A 3 -10.49 -11.31 17.50
CA LEU A 3 -11.63 -11.02 16.62
C LEU A 3 -12.43 -12.29 16.31
N LYS A 4 -11.75 -13.35 15.89
CA LYS A 4 -12.35 -14.67 15.62
C LYS A 4 -13.17 -15.20 16.80
N ILE A 5 -12.63 -15.09 18.03
CA ILE A 5 -13.35 -15.46 19.26
C ILE A 5 -14.67 -14.69 19.39
N LYS A 6 -14.65 -13.38 19.08
CA LYS A 6 -15.84 -12.53 19.13
C LYS A 6 -16.84 -12.84 18.01
N GLU A 7 -16.36 -13.02 16.79
CA GLU A 7 -17.17 -13.31 15.59
C GLU A 7 -17.88 -14.67 15.72
N GLU A 8 -17.14 -15.70 16.14
CA GLU A 8 -17.66 -17.05 16.35
C GLU A 8 -18.39 -17.22 17.69
N ARG A 9 -18.53 -16.12 18.47
CA ARG A 9 -19.17 -16.10 19.79
C ARG A 9 -18.65 -17.21 20.73
N LEU A 10 -17.35 -17.50 20.64
CA LEU A 10 -16.71 -18.53 21.45
C LEU A 10 -16.60 -18.08 22.90
N THR A 11 -17.04 -18.92 23.82
CA THR A 11 -16.97 -18.67 25.26
C THR A 11 -15.82 -19.44 25.88
N PHE A 12 -15.00 -18.75 26.66
CA PHE A 12 -13.90 -19.34 27.42
C PHE A 12 -14.05 -18.97 28.89
N SER A 13 -13.48 -19.78 29.79
CA SER A 13 -13.44 -19.48 31.23
C SER A 13 -12.62 -18.23 31.56
N VAL A 14 -11.80 -17.75 30.61
CA VAL A 14 -10.96 -16.57 30.74
C VAL A 14 -11.17 -15.62 29.56
N THR A 15 -11.19 -14.32 29.85
CA THR A 15 -11.22 -13.29 28.81
C THR A 15 -9.80 -12.90 28.42
N LEU A 16 -9.44 -13.07 27.15
CA LEU A 16 -8.13 -12.68 26.63
C LEU A 16 -8.19 -11.26 26.06
N SER A 17 -7.28 -10.40 26.52
CA SER A 17 -7.06 -9.08 25.93
C SER A 17 -5.80 -9.06 25.06
N LYS A 18 -5.63 -8.01 24.26
CA LYS A 18 -4.37 -7.75 23.56
C LYS A 18 -3.19 -7.74 24.53
N TRP A 19 -3.36 -7.11 25.69
CA TRP A 19 -2.31 -7.04 26.72
C TRP A 19 -1.96 -8.42 27.26
N THR A 20 -2.96 -9.26 27.50
CA THR A 20 -2.78 -10.65 27.94
C THR A 20 -1.92 -11.41 26.93
N LEU A 21 -2.20 -11.29 25.63
CA LEU A 21 -1.41 -11.95 24.58
C LEU A 21 0.07 -11.49 24.60
N TYR A 22 0.35 -10.19 24.66
CA TYR A 22 1.74 -9.71 24.72
C TYR A 22 2.45 -10.09 26.02
N SER A 23 1.73 -10.08 27.14
CA SER A 23 2.24 -10.54 28.43
C SER A 23 2.62 -12.02 28.36
N TYR A 24 1.77 -12.85 27.76
CA TYR A 24 2.00 -14.29 27.60
C TYR A 24 3.17 -14.60 26.67
N ILE A 25 3.35 -13.84 25.57
CA ILE A 25 4.55 -13.94 24.72
C ILE A 25 5.80 -13.58 25.52
N THR A 26 5.73 -12.54 26.37
CA THR A 26 6.88 -12.10 27.19
C THR A 26 7.22 -13.10 28.27
N LYS A 27 6.21 -13.75 28.87
CA LYS A 27 6.35 -14.80 29.88
C LYS A 27 6.70 -16.18 29.29
N GLY A 28 6.77 -16.30 27.96
CA GLY A 28 7.09 -17.57 27.30
C GLY A 28 5.97 -18.62 27.35
N VAL A 29 4.71 -18.20 27.55
CA VAL A 29 3.55 -19.09 27.60
C VAL A 29 3.29 -19.76 26.24
N PHE A 30 3.59 -19.07 25.14
CA PHE A 30 3.46 -19.63 23.79
C PHE A 30 4.77 -20.26 23.32
N LEU A 31 4.78 -21.58 23.17
CA LEU A 31 5.90 -22.31 22.59
C LEU A 31 6.14 -21.84 21.13
N GLY A 32 7.40 -21.58 20.79
CA GLY A 32 7.80 -21.14 19.45
C GLY A 32 7.52 -19.67 19.10
N VAL A 33 6.86 -18.91 19.98
CA VAL A 33 6.61 -17.48 19.77
C VAL A 33 7.25 -16.67 20.89
N THR A 34 8.27 -15.90 20.53
CA THR A 34 8.97 -15.01 21.44
C THR A 34 8.83 -13.56 20.99
N ASN A 35 9.29 -12.63 21.83
CA ASN A 35 9.39 -11.22 21.46
C ASN A 35 10.22 -10.97 20.18
N LYS A 36 11.13 -11.88 19.81
CA LYS A 36 11.92 -11.76 18.55
C LYS A 36 11.05 -11.93 17.30
N ASN A 37 9.91 -12.60 17.43
CA ASN A 37 8.97 -12.85 16.33
C ASN A 37 7.97 -11.69 16.13
N LEU A 38 7.98 -10.68 17.01
CA LEU A 38 7.05 -9.55 16.94
C LEU A 38 7.49 -8.51 15.88
N PRO A 39 6.62 -8.12 14.94
CA PRO A 39 6.99 -7.24 13.81
C PRO A 39 7.44 -5.83 14.18
N ARG A 40 7.13 -5.34 15.38
CA ARG A 40 7.34 -3.93 15.80
C ARG A 40 8.27 -3.80 17.02
N LYS A 41 9.19 -4.75 17.23
CA LYS A 41 10.12 -4.67 18.37
C LYS A 41 11.17 -3.55 18.16
N GLY A 42 11.23 -2.61 19.11
CA GLY A 42 12.32 -1.63 19.23
C GLY A 42 11.83 -0.21 19.59
N LYS A 43 12.64 0.53 20.35
CA LYS A 43 12.49 1.99 20.47
C LYS A 43 12.71 2.60 19.09
N LYS A 44 11.73 3.32 18.53
CA LYS A 44 11.99 4.20 17.39
C LYS A 44 13.07 5.18 17.85
N LYS A 45 14.29 5.11 17.28
CA LYS A 45 15.23 6.22 17.43
C LYS A 45 14.56 7.39 16.70
N ASN A 46 14.15 8.42 17.45
CA ASN A 46 13.83 9.71 16.86
C ASN A 46 15.10 10.19 16.17
N LYS A 47 15.20 9.93 14.87
CA LYS A 47 16.14 10.67 14.03
C LYS A 47 15.53 12.06 13.98
N GLY A 48 16.18 13.02 14.62
CA GLY A 48 15.72 14.40 14.63
C GLY A 48 15.35 14.88 13.23
N TYR A 49 14.40 15.81 13.16
CA TYR A 49 13.93 16.38 11.90
C TYR A 49 15.13 16.95 11.13
N ARG A 50 15.49 16.31 10.01
CA ARG A 50 16.49 16.83 9.10
C ARG A 50 15.74 17.64 8.04
N LYS A 51 15.92 18.96 8.05
CA LYS A 51 15.46 19.84 7.00
C LYS A 51 16.21 19.48 5.71
N VAL A 52 15.56 18.74 4.82
CA VAL A 52 16.06 18.52 3.46
C VAL A 52 15.47 19.64 2.61
N ARG A 53 16.15 20.09 1.56
CA ARG A 53 15.59 21.07 0.60
C ARG A 53 14.77 20.32 -0.43
N ALA A 54 13.53 20.76 -0.65
CA ALA A 54 12.69 20.19 -1.70
C ALA A 54 13.49 20.25 -3.01
N ALA A 55 13.73 19.09 -3.64
CA ALA A 55 14.61 19.03 -4.80
C ALA A 55 13.95 19.68 -6.03
N HIS A 56 12.60 19.70 -6.09
CA HIS A 56 11.84 20.15 -7.26
C HIS A 56 10.54 20.85 -6.84
N LEU A 57 10.07 21.75 -7.72
CA LEU A 57 8.72 22.34 -7.69
C LEU A 57 7.67 21.25 -7.98
N PRO A 58 6.42 21.40 -7.51
CA PRO A 58 5.33 20.50 -7.86
C PRO A 58 5.19 20.42 -9.38
N GLN A 59 5.20 19.20 -9.94
CA GLN A 59 5.12 18.96 -11.38
C GLN A 59 3.68 18.78 -11.90
N GLY A 60 2.71 18.84 -11.00
CA GLY A 60 1.28 18.74 -11.26
C GLY A 60 0.50 19.33 -10.10
N ASP A 61 -0.79 19.03 -10.04
CA ASP A 61 -1.71 19.62 -9.05
C ASP A 61 -1.34 19.23 -7.62
N SER A 62 -1.49 20.20 -6.72
CA SER A 62 -1.18 20.02 -5.31
C SER A 62 -2.24 19.15 -4.65
N ILE A 63 -1.88 18.50 -3.55
CA ILE A 63 -2.83 17.82 -2.67
C ILE A 63 -3.89 18.79 -2.10
N GLU A 64 -3.64 20.10 -2.11
CA GLU A 64 -4.61 21.14 -1.73
C GLU A 64 -5.72 21.31 -2.76
N ASP A 65 -5.44 21.06 -4.04
CA ASP A 65 -6.42 21.14 -5.14
C ASP A 65 -7.28 19.87 -5.23
N ARG A 66 -7.00 18.88 -4.36
CA ARG A 66 -7.72 17.62 -4.34
C ARG A 66 -9.11 17.81 -3.70
N PRO A 67 -10.19 17.32 -4.33
CA PRO A 67 -11.53 17.36 -3.75
C PRO A 67 -11.58 16.85 -2.29
N GLU A 68 -12.26 17.59 -1.41
CA GLU A 68 -12.33 17.29 0.03
C GLU A 68 -12.94 15.91 0.31
N GLU A 69 -13.88 15.44 -0.53
CA GLU A 69 -14.49 14.10 -0.45
C GLU A 69 -13.45 12.97 -0.43
N ILE A 70 -12.29 13.16 -1.05
CA ILE A 70 -11.22 12.16 -1.10
C ILE A 70 -10.55 12.02 0.28
N ALA A 71 -10.59 13.03 1.13
CA ALA A 71 -10.05 12.94 2.49
C ALA A 71 -10.89 12.01 3.39
N GLU A 72 -12.19 11.89 3.12
CA GLU A 72 -13.13 11.07 3.89
C GLU A 72 -12.92 9.57 3.67
N ARG A 73 -12.31 9.17 2.55
CA ARG A 73 -12.08 7.77 2.17
C ARG A 73 -13.39 6.97 2.10
N ALA A 74 -14.47 7.64 1.72
CA ALA A 74 -15.82 7.09 1.67
C ALA A 74 -16.09 6.26 0.41
N MET A 75 -15.33 6.51 -0.66
CA MET A 75 -15.46 5.83 -1.95
C MET A 75 -14.15 5.17 -2.38
N PRO A 76 -14.20 4.02 -3.06
CA PRO A 76 -13.01 3.46 -3.67
C PRO A 76 -12.62 4.25 -4.93
N GLY A 77 -11.35 4.17 -5.28
CA GLY A 77 -10.83 4.75 -6.52
C GLY A 77 -9.68 5.72 -6.30
N ASP A 78 -9.45 6.15 -5.07
CA ASP A 78 -8.33 7.00 -4.71
C ASP A 78 -7.19 6.14 -4.16
N TRP A 79 -6.02 6.28 -4.77
CA TRP A 79 -4.84 5.49 -4.44
C TRP A 79 -3.70 6.38 -3.97
N GLU A 80 -2.85 5.85 -3.11
CA GLU A 80 -1.54 6.40 -2.80
C GLU A 80 -0.51 5.54 -3.55
N MET A 81 0.47 6.17 -4.21
CA MET A 81 1.56 5.47 -4.88
C MET A 81 2.90 5.82 -4.23
N ASP A 82 3.73 4.79 -4.06
CA ASP A 82 5.04 4.88 -3.41
C ASP A 82 6.04 3.93 -4.04
N THR A 83 7.32 4.20 -3.79
CA THR A 83 8.40 3.31 -4.21
C THR A 83 9.14 2.74 -3.01
N VAL A 84 9.24 1.40 -2.95
CA VAL A 84 10.00 0.69 -1.92
C VAL A 84 11.39 0.32 -2.41
N VAL A 85 12.41 0.89 -1.75
CA VAL A 85 13.81 0.49 -1.88
C VAL A 85 14.18 -0.48 -0.77
N SER A 86 14.76 -1.64 -1.11
CA SER A 86 15.19 -2.61 -0.09
C SER A 86 16.69 -2.65 0.15
N CYS A 87 17.51 -2.66 -0.90
CA CYS A 87 18.96 -2.63 -0.81
C CYS A 87 19.51 -1.38 -1.51
N LYS A 88 20.49 -0.68 -0.90
CA LYS A 88 21.08 0.54 -1.49
C LYS A 88 21.90 0.28 -2.75
N LYS A 89 22.49 -0.91 -2.86
CA LYS A 89 23.34 -1.33 -4.00
C LYS A 89 22.54 -2.06 -5.09
N ASP A 90 21.22 -2.11 -4.94
CA ASP A 90 20.32 -2.71 -5.91
C ASP A 90 19.50 -1.60 -6.56
N ALA A 91 19.44 -1.61 -7.89
CA ALA A 91 18.63 -0.65 -8.64
C ALA A 91 17.14 -0.99 -8.50
N ALA A 92 16.81 -2.28 -8.42
CA ALA A 92 15.44 -2.76 -8.46
C ALA A 92 14.61 -2.18 -7.32
N ARG A 93 13.36 -1.83 -7.63
CA ARG A 93 12.40 -1.24 -6.70
C ARG A 93 11.04 -1.88 -6.83
N LEU A 94 10.21 -1.73 -5.81
CA LEU A 94 8.79 -2.08 -5.91
C LEU A 94 7.98 -0.78 -6.00
N LEU A 95 7.18 -0.66 -7.05
CA LEU A 95 6.10 0.32 -7.10
C LEU A 95 4.91 -0.26 -6.34
N VAL A 96 4.42 0.46 -5.34
CA VAL A 96 3.32 0.05 -4.49
C VAL A 96 2.18 1.04 -4.67
N LEU A 97 1.02 0.55 -5.07
CA LEU A 97 -0.22 1.33 -5.07
C LEU A 97 -1.11 0.80 -3.94
N THR A 98 -1.48 1.69 -3.03
CA THR A 98 -2.33 1.40 -1.86
C THR A 98 -3.64 2.16 -1.98
N GLU A 99 -4.74 1.44 -2.08
CA GLU A 99 -6.10 2.02 -2.16
C GLU A 99 -6.53 2.61 -0.80
N ARG A 100 -7.23 3.76 -0.82
CA ARG A 100 -7.46 4.56 0.39
C ARG A 100 -8.70 4.18 1.21
N MET A 101 -9.62 3.37 0.73
CA MET A 101 -10.79 2.89 1.48
C MET A 101 -10.52 1.51 2.10
N PHE A 102 -10.43 0.48 1.25
CA PHE A 102 -10.26 -0.94 1.57
C PHE A 102 -8.81 -1.36 1.79
N ARG A 103 -7.83 -0.53 1.43
CA ARG A 103 -6.40 -0.85 1.57
C ARG A 103 -5.97 -2.03 0.69
N GLN A 104 -6.53 -2.11 -0.51
CA GLN A 104 -6.02 -2.99 -1.55
C GLN A 104 -4.62 -2.56 -1.96
N GLU A 105 -3.74 -3.53 -2.14
CA GLU A 105 -2.34 -3.32 -2.49
C GLU A 105 -2.08 -3.91 -3.86
N ILE A 106 -1.41 -3.14 -4.72
CA ILE A 106 -0.84 -3.61 -5.98
C ILE A 106 0.65 -3.37 -5.91
N ILE A 107 1.45 -4.43 -6.14
CA ILE A 107 2.91 -4.38 -6.05
C ILE A 107 3.51 -4.79 -7.39
N ILE A 108 4.27 -3.88 -7.99
CA ILE A 108 4.93 -4.09 -9.27
C ILE A 108 6.43 -3.97 -9.08
N LYS A 109 7.18 -5.04 -9.37
CA LYS A 109 8.65 -4.97 -9.42
C LYS A 109 9.10 -4.21 -10.66
N MET A 110 9.96 -3.23 -10.44
CA MET A 110 10.62 -2.41 -11.46
C MET A 110 12.12 -2.71 -11.48
N PRO A 111 12.77 -2.61 -12.65
CA PRO A 111 14.22 -2.79 -12.76
C PRO A 111 15.01 -1.68 -12.07
N ASP A 112 14.43 -0.48 -11.97
CA ASP A 112 15.03 0.71 -11.36
C ASP A 112 13.94 1.66 -10.82
N GLY A 113 14.37 2.78 -10.25
CA GLY A 113 13.50 3.87 -9.76
C GLY A 113 13.47 5.07 -10.70
N THR A 114 13.47 4.87 -12.02
CA THR A 114 13.34 5.97 -12.99
C THR A 114 11.86 6.29 -13.28
N THR A 115 11.58 7.52 -13.72
CA THR A 115 10.25 7.94 -14.20
C THR A 115 9.76 7.03 -15.33
N GLN A 116 10.64 6.65 -16.26
CA GLN A 116 10.31 5.75 -17.36
C GLN A 116 9.85 4.37 -16.87
N SER A 117 10.47 3.83 -15.82
CA SER A 117 10.08 2.56 -15.22
C SER A 117 8.71 2.65 -14.53
N VAL A 118 8.39 3.78 -13.89
CA VAL A 118 7.06 4.03 -13.30
C VAL A 118 5.99 4.08 -14.39
N VAL A 119 6.19 4.90 -15.43
CA VAL A 119 5.25 5.02 -16.56
C VAL A 119 5.04 3.67 -17.26
N ARG A 120 6.12 2.91 -17.52
CA ARG A 120 6.03 1.56 -18.11
C ARG A 120 5.24 0.59 -17.23
N SER A 121 5.35 0.71 -15.92
CA SER A 121 4.60 -0.11 -14.97
C SER A 121 3.11 0.20 -15.00
N LEU A 122 2.75 1.49 -15.03
CA LEU A 122 1.37 1.94 -15.22
C LEU A 122 0.84 1.49 -16.58
N ASP A 123 1.61 1.58 -17.66
CA ASP A 123 1.21 1.10 -19.00
C ASP A 123 0.92 -0.40 -18.99
N ARG A 124 1.76 -1.20 -18.34
CA ARG A 124 1.55 -2.65 -18.23
C ARG A 124 0.27 -2.95 -17.46
N LEU A 125 0.02 -2.21 -16.39
CA LEU A 125 -1.20 -2.33 -15.59
C LEU A 125 -2.44 -1.92 -16.41
N GLU A 126 -2.38 -0.83 -17.17
CA GLU A 126 -3.46 -0.39 -18.04
C GLU A 126 -3.74 -1.41 -19.15
N ARG A 127 -2.72 -1.98 -19.80
CA ARG A 127 -2.90 -3.05 -20.80
C ARG A 127 -3.57 -4.29 -20.22
N LYS A 128 -3.25 -4.67 -18.98
CA LYS A 128 -3.88 -5.82 -18.29
C LYS A 128 -5.36 -5.57 -17.98
N LEU A 129 -5.73 -4.33 -17.69
CA LEU A 129 -7.08 -3.97 -17.25
C LEU A 129 -8.00 -3.48 -18.38
N GLY A 130 -7.41 -2.87 -19.41
CA GLY A 130 -8.11 -2.01 -20.37
C GLY A 130 -8.38 -0.60 -19.81
N SER A 131 -8.43 0.39 -20.70
CA SER A 131 -8.51 1.82 -20.33
C SER A 131 -9.77 2.19 -19.55
N ARG A 132 -10.93 1.59 -19.88
CA ARG A 132 -12.20 1.84 -19.18
C ARG A 132 -12.14 1.35 -17.74
N MET A 133 -11.61 0.15 -17.52
CA MET A 133 -11.51 -0.43 -16.18
C MET A 133 -10.45 0.28 -15.35
N PHE A 134 -9.31 0.63 -15.96
CA PHE A 134 -8.25 1.38 -15.28
C PHE A 134 -8.80 2.68 -14.69
N ARG A 135 -9.49 3.52 -15.49
CA ARG A 135 -10.11 4.75 -14.99
C ARG A 135 -11.12 4.54 -13.86
N ARG A 136 -11.84 3.41 -13.88
CA ARG A 136 -12.82 3.09 -12.82
C ARG A 136 -12.14 2.66 -11.53
N ILE A 137 -11.01 1.98 -11.62
CA ILE A 137 -10.23 1.52 -10.46
C ILE A 137 -9.38 2.65 -9.89
N PHE A 138 -8.77 3.48 -10.74
CA PHE A 138 -7.86 4.56 -10.37
C PHE A 138 -8.46 5.91 -10.77
N ARG A 139 -9.40 6.42 -9.98
CA ARG A 139 -9.92 7.78 -10.14
C ARG A 139 -8.79 8.79 -9.96
N THR A 140 -8.07 8.68 -8.85
CA THR A 140 -6.93 9.54 -8.54
C THR A 140 -5.78 8.72 -7.95
N ILE A 141 -4.55 9.21 -8.13
CA ILE A 141 -3.36 8.65 -7.51
C ILE A 141 -2.57 9.80 -6.86
N THR A 142 -2.31 9.70 -5.56
CA THR A 142 -1.49 10.66 -4.81
C THR A 142 -0.05 10.14 -4.68
N VAL A 143 0.94 10.95 -5.05
CA VAL A 143 2.39 10.66 -4.99
C VAL A 143 3.13 11.68 -4.14
N ASP A 144 4.39 11.41 -3.80
CA ASP A 144 5.30 12.45 -3.30
C ASP A 144 6.05 13.15 -4.44
N ASN A 145 6.82 14.18 -4.09
CA ASN A 145 7.72 14.88 -5.02
C ASN A 145 9.04 14.12 -5.26
N GLY A 146 9.02 12.79 -5.19
CA GLY A 146 10.16 11.95 -5.54
C GLY A 146 10.53 12.10 -7.02
N SER A 147 11.83 12.03 -7.32
CA SER A 147 12.33 12.16 -8.70
C SER A 147 11.76 11.10 -9.64
N GLU A 148 11.43 9.91 -9.13
CA GLU A 148 10.78 8.83 -9.86
C GLU A 148 9.35 9.17 -10.32
N PHE A 149 8.71 10.17 -9.71
CA PHE A 149 7.34 10.59 -10.01
C PHE A 149 7.30 11.96 -10.70
N ALA A 150 8.41 12.43 -11.26
CA ALA A 150 8.49 13.74 -11.90
C ALA A 150 7.74 13.84 -13.24
N ASP A 151 7.45 12.72 -13.90
CA ASP A 151 6.74 12.67 -15.19
C ASP A 151 5.22 12.56 -14.99
N CYS A 152 4.58 13.65 -14.56
CA CYS A 152 3.13 13.71 -14.31
C CYS A 152 2.33 13.35 -15.58
N GLU A 153 2.64 14.01 -16.70
CA GLU A 153 1.98 13.78 -17.98
C GLU A 153 2.10 12.32 -18.42
N GLY A 154 3.27 11.70 -18.28
CA GLY A 154 3.48 10.30 -18.59
C GLY A 154 2.67 9.35 -17.71
N MET A 155 2.48 9.67 -16.43
CA MET A 155 1.66 8.88 -15.50
C MET A 155 0.15 9.00 -15.79
N GLU A 156 -0.32 10.18 -16.19
CA GLU A 156 -1.73 10.43 -16.52
C GLU A 156 -2.11 10.01 -17.94
N ARG A 157 -1.21 10.11 -18.92
CA ARG A 157 -1.47 9.76 -20.32
C ARG A 157 -1.86 8.30 -20.43
N SER A 158 -2.94 7.95 -21.13
CA SER A 158 -3.25 6.54 -21.46
C SER A 158 -2.37 6.00 -22.60
N CYS A 159 -1.92 4.74 -22.49
CA CYS A 159 -1.20 4.05 -23.56
C CYS A 159 -2.14 3.36 -24.58
N LEU A 160 -3.44 3.41 -24.34
CA LEU A 160 -4.47 2.75 -25.15
C LEU A 160 -5.44 3.73 -25.82
N THR A 161 -5.58 4.94 -25.27
CA THR A 161 -6.58 5.93 -25.71
C THR A 161 -6.02 7.34 -25.64
N LYS A 162 -6.69 8.30 -26.30
CA LYS A 162 -6.34 9.73 -26.20
C LYS A 162 -6.78 10.39 -24.89
N ARG A 163 -7.60 9.71 -24.08
CA ARG A 163 -8.07 10.23 -22.79
C ARG A 163 -7.07 9.87 -21.69
N ALA A 164 -6.90 10.72 -20.69
CA ALA A 164 -6.12 10.39 -19.50
C ALA A 164 -6.62 9.09 -18.84
N ARG A 165 -5.70 8.34 -18.23
CA ARG A 165 -5.99 7.09 -17.51
C ARG A 165 -6.39 7.34 -16.06
N THR A 166 -5.92 8.42 -15.45
CA THR A 166 -6.17 8.82 -14.05
C THR A 166 -5.72 10.28 -13.87
N HIS A 167 -5.91 10.83 -12.67
CA HIS A 167 -5.40 12.13 -12.25
C HIS A 167 -4.37 11.97 -11.14
N ILE A 168 -3.26 12.71 -11.20
CA ILE A 168 -2.16 12.66 -10.24
C ILE A 168 -2.20 13.88 -9.33
N TYR A 169 -2.05 13.66 -8.03
CA TYR A 169 -1.88 14.73 -7.04
C TYR A 169 -0.54 14.59 -6.32
N TYR A 170 0.12 15.70 -6.05
CA TYR A 170 1.40 15.73 -5.35
C TYR A 170 1.25 16.20 -3.91
N CYS A 171 1.76 15.41 -2.97
CA CYS A 171 1.91 15.82 -1.57
C CYS A 171 2.84 17.02 -1.43
N HIS A 172 2.71 17.73 -0.32
CA HIS A 172 3.69 18.75 0.04
C HIS A 172 5.07 18.13 0.28
N PRO A 173 6.16 18.82 -0.09
CA PRO A 173 7.49 18.42 0.32
C PRO A 173 7.55 18.26 1.85
N TYR A 174 8.15 17.16 2.32
CA TYR A 174 8.30 16.82 3.75
C TYR A 174 7.02 16.42 4.49
N SER A 175 5.89 16.30 3.81
CA SER A 175 4.62 15.91 4.43
C SER A 175 4.31 14.42 4.26
N ALA A 176 5.19 13.55 4.78
CA ALA A 176 4.99 12.11 4.72
C ALA A 176 3.66 11.63 5.36
N PHE A 177 3.12 12.42 6.30
CA PHE A 177 1.85 12.14 6.96
C PHE A 177 0.63 12.18 6.02
N GLU A 178 0.74 12.90 4.89
CA GLU A 178 -0.32 12.98 3.88
C GLU A 178 -0.54 11.64 3.15
N ARG A 179 0.43 10.72 3.25
CA ARG A 179 0.38 9.34 2.72
C ARG A 179 0.53 8.30 3.83
N GLY A 180 -0.22 8.46 4.92
CA GLY A 180 -0.15 7.57 6.08
C GLY A 180 -0.46 6.09 5.77
N SER A 181 -1.09 5.77 4.63
CA SER A 181 -1.38 4.38 4.26
C SER A 181 -0.10 3.65 3.79
N ASN A 182 0.75 4.35 3.05
CA ASN A 182 2.00 3.81 2.51
C ASN A 182 2.97 3.34 3.60
N GLU A 183 3.06 4.05 4.74
CA GLU A 183 3.94 3.62 5.84
C GLU A 183 3.56 2.23 6.39
N ASN A 184 2.25 1.96 6.48
CA ASN A 184 1.75 0.68 6.95
C ASN A 184 1.93 -0.40 5.88
N ALA A 185 1.63 -0.11 4.61
CA ALA A 185 1.86 -1.03 3.49
C ALA A 185 3.33 -1.43 3.39
N ASN A 186 4.25 -0.45 3.42
CA ASN A 186 5.69 -0.67 3.41
C ASN A 186 6.13 -1.53 4.59
N SER A 187 5.56 -1.30 5.78
CA SER A 187 5.84 -2.13 6.97
C SER A 187 5.40 -3.59 6.81
N LEU A 188 4.32 -3.86 6.07
CA LEU A 188 3.89 -5.23 5.74
C LEU A 188 4.85 -5.90 4.77
N ILE A 189 5.28 -5.19 3.73
CA ILE A 189 6.30 -5.67 2.78
C ILE A 189 7.58 -6.03 3.52
N ARG A 190 8.02 -5.22 4.51
CA ARG A 190 9.24 -5.48 5.30
C ARG A 190 9.22 -6.78 6.11
N ARG A 191 8.06 -7.39 6.34
CA ARG A 191 7.99 -8.70 7.01
C ARG A 191 8.52 -9.82 6.11
N TRP A 192 8.34 -9.67 4.80
CA TRP A 192 8.75 -10.65 3.80
C TRP A 192 10.08 -10.26 3.16
N LEU A 193 10.30 -8.95 2.97
CA LEU A 193 11.49 -8.39 2.34
C LEU A 193 12.18 -7.42 3.31
N PRO A 194 12.97 -7.94 4.29
CA PRO A 194 13.74 -7.12 5.21
C PRO A 194 14.65 -6.13 4.48
N LYS A 195 15.07 -5.07 5.17
CA LYS A 195 16.05 -4.13 4.61
C LYS A 195 17.35 -4.88 4.29
N GLY A 196 17.92 -4.60 3.12
CA GLY A 196 19.12 -5.27 2.61
C GLY A 196 18.82 -6.38 1.61
N THR A 197 17.57 -6.85 1.49
CA THR A 197 17.18 -7.80 0.44
C THR A 197 17.40 -7.18 -0.94
N LYS A 198 18.10 -7.90 -1.83
CA LYS A 198 18.20 -7.55 -3.24
C LYS A 198 16.89 -7.92 -3.92
N LEU A 199 16.11 -6.92 -4.32
CA LEU A 199 14.86 -7.09 -5.05
C LEU A 199 15.09 -7.66 -6.44
N SER A 200 16.28 -7.44 -7.05
CA SER A 200 16.69 -8.08 -8.30
C SER A 200 16.50 -9.61 -8.26
N ASP A 201 16.81 -10.21 -7.10
CA ASP A 201 16.86 -11.67 -6.91
C ASP A 201 15.48 -12.25 -6.53
N VAL A 202 14.52 -11.39 -6.16
CA VAL A 202 13.15 -11.80 -5.78
C VAL A 202 12.31 -11.96 -7.05
N SER A 203 11.71 -13.12 -7.27
CA SER A 203 10.89 -13.39 -8.45
C SER A 203 9.58 -12.60 -8.46
N GLN A 204 9.00 -12.40 -9.65
CA GLN A 204 7.66 -11.79 -9.77
C GLN A 204 6.57 -12.62 -9.07
N ALA A 205 6.74 -13.94 -9.05
CA ALA A 205 5.81 -14.83 -8.35
C ALA A 205 5.85 -14.60 -6.83
N GLU A 206 7.03 -14.45 -6.24
CA GLU A 206 7.17 -14.13 -4.81
C GLU A 206 6.56 -12.76 -4.48
N ILE A 207 6.79 -11.73 -5.31
CA ILE A 207 6.15 -10.42 -5.14
C ILE A 207 4.62 -10.55 -5.19
N LYS A 208 4.10 -11.36 -6.11
CA LYS A 208 2.67 -11.62 -6.21
C LYS A 208 2.12 -12.33 -4.97
N GLN A 209 2.85 -13.30 -4.41
CA GLN A 209 2.47 -13.96 -3.15
C GLN A 209 2.44 -12.97 -1.97
N ILE A 210 3.39 -12.05 -1.90
CA ILE A 210 3.38 -10.98 -0.88
C ILE A 210 2.14 -10.10 -1.04
N GLN A 211 1.80 -9.70 -2.27
CA GLN A 211 0.59 -8.91 -2.55
C GLN A 211 -0.69 -9.67 -2.12
N ILE A 212 -0.81 -10.95 -2.51
CA ILE A 212 -1.94 -11.81 -2.14
C ILE A 212 -2.05 -11.91 -0.61
N TRP A 213 -0.92 -12.12 0.07
CA TRP A 213 -0.88 -12.16 1.53
C TRP A 213 -1.33 -10.82 2.14
N MET A 214 -0.87 -9.69 1.61
CA MET A 214 -1.26 -8.35 2.09
C MET A 214 -2.76 -8.07 1.90
N ASN A 215 -3.35 -8.48 0.78
CA ASN A 215 -4.77 -8.26 0.50
C ASN A 215 -5.69 -9.23 1.26
N ASN A 216 -5.15 -10.36 1.71
CA ASN A 216 -5.84 -11.32 2.60
C ASN A 216 -5.48 -11.17 4.08
N TYR A 217 -4.63 -10.21 4.44
CA TYR A 217 -4.27 -9.95 5.83
C TYR A 217 -5.40 -9.21 6.57
N PRO A 218 -5.92 -9.74 7.69
CA PRO A 218 -6.94 -9.07 8.51
C PRO A 218 -6.47 -7.70 9.03
N ARG A 219 -7.28 -6.66 8.85
CA ARG A 219 -6.94 -5.28 9.27
C ARG A 219 -8.02 -4.75 10.23
N MET A 220 -7.61 -4.25 11.39
CA MET A 220 -8.54 -3.66 12.37
C MET A 220 -9.30 -2.45 11.82
N VAL A 221 -8.68 -1.66 10.92
CA VAL A 221 -9.33 -0.52 10.26
C VAL A 221 -10.52 -0.94 9.39
N LEU A 222 -10.58 -2.21 8.98
CA LEU A 222 -11.68 -2.81 8.21
C LEU A 222 -12.59 -3.67 9.10
N GLY A 223 -12.60 -3.41 10.41
CA GLY A 223 -13.38 -4.19 11.39
C GLY A 223 -12.89 -5.63 11.56
N GLY A 224 -11.65 -5.95 11.16
CA GLY A 224 -11.12 -7.32 11.21
C GLY A 224 -11.16 -8.07 9.88
N ARG A 225 -11.84 -7.54 8.87
CA ARG A 225 -11.83 -8.09 7.51
C ARG A 225 -10.47 -7.87 6.84
N CYS A 226 -10.17 -8.68 5.83
CA CYS A 226 -9.09 -8.39 4.90
C CYS A 226 -9.59 -7.47 3.77
N ALA A 227 -8.66 -6.89 3.00
CA ALA A 227 -9.00 -5.96 1.92
C ALA A 227 -9.86 -6.65 0.84
N ASN A 228 -9.58 -7.93 0.52
CA ASN A 228 -10.34 -8.68 -0.48
C ASN A 228 -11.79 -8.91 -0.05
N THR A 229 -12.01 -9.34 1.19
CA THR A 229 -13.36 -9.56 1.72
C THR A 229 -14.14 -8.25 1.78
N ALA A 230 -13.54 -7.17 2.31
CA ALA A 230 -14.21 -5.87 2.41
C ALA A 230 -14.59 -5.31 1.04
N LEU A 231 -13.70 -5.44 0.04
CA LEU A 231 -14.00 -5.04 -1.33
C LEU A 231 -15.10 -5.90 -1.96
N ALA A 232 -15.08 -7.22 -1.75
CA ALA A 232 -16.09 -8.12 -2.30
C ALA A 232 -17.48 -7.86 -1.72
N GLU A 233 -17.58 -7.60 -0.42
CA GLU A 233 -18.84 -7.22 0.23
C GLU A 233 -19.38 -5.90 -0.33
N TRP A 234 -18.53 -4.89 -0.49
CA TRP A 234 -18.93 -3.61 -1.09
C TRP A 234 -19.38 -3.76 -2.54
N MET A 235 -18.62 -4.52 -3.35
CA MET A 235 -18.97 -4.83 -4.74
C MET A 235 -20.33 -5.51 -4.85
N ALA A 236 -20.64 -6.44 -3.95
CA ALA A 236 -21.94 -7.11 -3.89
C ALA A 236 -23.07 -6.16 -3.51
N ALA A 237 -22.84 -5.26 -2.55
CA ALA A 237 -23.82 -4.27 -2.12
C ALA A 237 -24.14 -3.24 -3.21
N GLU A 238 -23.13 -2.77 -3.95
CA GLU A 238 -23.28 -1.76 -5.00
C GLU A 238 -23.63 -2.34 -6.39
N GLY A 239 -23.62 -3.67 -6.53
CA GLY A 239 -23.84 -4.33 -7.83
C GLY A 239 -22.72 -4.06 -8.85
N VAL A 240 -21.49 -3.85 -8.40
CA VAL A 240 -20.33 -3.52 -9.24
C VAL A 240 -19.31 -4.65 -9.23
N LEU A 241 -18.76 -5.02 -10.40
CA LEU A 241 -17.69 -6.01 -10.50
C LEU A 241 -16.34 -5.39 -10.87
N LEU A 242 -15.39 -5.30 -9.93
CA LEU A 242 -14.01 -4.84 -10.16
C LEU A 242 -13.03 -6.03 -10.16
N PRO A 243 -12.14 -6.17 -11.16
CA PRO A 243 -11.20 -7.30 -11.24
C PRO A 243 -9.98 -7.19 -10.30
N LEU A 244 -10.06 -6.38 -9.24
CA LEU A 244 -8.95 -6.06 -8.34
C LEU A 244 -8.34 -7.29 -7.64
N VAL A 245 -9.14 -8.32 -7.38
CA VAL A 245 -8.67 -9.58 -6.76
C VAL A 245 -7.68 -10.35 -7.66
N HIS A 246 -7.72 -10.11 -8.97
CA HIS A 246 -6.91 -10.83 -9.98
C HIS A 246 -5.77 -9.99 -10.58
N ILE A 247 -5.66 -8.71 -10.21
CA ILE A 247 -4.56 -7.82 -10.62
C ILE A 247 -3.32 -8.20 -9.87
#